data_AF-A0AA87AY88-F1
#
_entry.id   AF-A0AA87AY88-F1
#
_cell.length_a   1.000
_cell.length_b   1.000
_cell.length_c   1.000
_cell.angle_alpha   90.00
_cell.angle_beta   90.00
_cell.angle_gamma   90.00
#
_symmetry.space_group_name_H-M   'P 1'
#
loop_
_entity.id
_entity.type
_entity.pdbx_description
1 polymer ?
#
loop_
_entity_poly.entity_id
_entity_poly.type
_entity_poly.pdbx_seq_one_letter_code
_entity_poly.pdbx_strand_id
1 'polypeptide(L)'
;MIIKKWPNELREKLENIKIDKFYLASLDNPIAHSIFNPSFMRLFTFDDGSTSIIAPNMYTRYTDRVVGPKEITLERVINLSQAHYTIFDTNTVFPTEKLIKIPFDTKPKDFARATNGKTVKVFLG
;
A
#
# COMPACT_ATOMS: atom_id res chain seq x y z
N MET A 1 15.06 23.82 5.64
CA MET A 1 14.34 22.52 5.63
C MET A 1 13.44 22.47 6.85
N ILE A 2 12.11 22.53 6.69
CA ILE A 2 11.18 22.41 7.83
C ILE A 2 11.14 20.94 8.22
N ILE A 3 11.75 20.58 9.36
CA ILE A 3 11.53 19.27 9.97
C ILE A 3 10.06 19.26 10.40
N LYS A 4 9.22 18.52 9.67
CA LYS A 4 7.82 18.34 10.05
C LYS A 4 7.82 17.75 11.47
N LYS A 5 7.25 18.46 12.45
CA LYS A 5 7.24 18.03 13.87
C LYS A 5 6.39 16.78 14.10
N TRP A 6 5.34 16.63 13.30
CA TRP A 6 4.31 15.63 13.53
C TRP A 6 4.77 14.15 13.48
N PRO A 7 5.76 13.68 12.67
CA PRO A 7 6.18 12.28 12.70
C PRO A 7 6.89 11.93 14.01
N ASN A 8 7.60 12.90 14.61
CA ASN A 8 8.20 12.72 15.93
C ASN A 8 7.11 12.71 17.02
N GLU A 9 6.14 13.64 16.96
CA GLU A 9 5.00 13.64 17.88
C GLU A 9 4.17 12.34 17.78
N LEU A 10 4.02 11.79 16.56
CA LEU A 10 3.35 10.51 16.36
C LEU A 10 4.17 9.37 16.98
N ARG A 11 5.49 9.34 16.78
CA ARG A 11 6.36 8.34 17.42
C ARG A 11 6.27 8.40 18.93
N GLU A 12 6.32 9.59 19.52
CA GLU A 12 6.18 9.81 20.97
C GLU A 12 4.82 9.31 21.48
N LYS A 13 3.72 9.63 20.77
CA LYS A 13 2.38 9.12 21.13
C LYS A 13 2.27 7.60 21.04
N LEU A 14 3.00 6.98 20.12
CA LEU A 14 2.97 5.54 19.90
C LEU A 14 4.00 4.78 20.75
N GLU A 15 4.91 5.45 21.46
CA GLU A 15 6.02 4.82 22.20
C GLU A 15 5.54 3.81 23.24
N ASN A 16 4.42 4.10 23.91
CA ASN A 16 3.80 3.23 24.92
C ASN A 16 2.66 2.35 24.37
N ILE A 17 2.41 2.40 23.06
CA ILE A 17 1.37 1.61 22.41
C ILE A 17 2.03 0.40 21.75
N LYS A 18 1.66 -0.80 22.21
CA LYS A 18 2.10 -2.03 21.55
C LYS A 18 1.36 -2.22 20.23
N ILE A 19 2.02 -1.90 19.13
CA ILE A 19 1.54 -2.22 17.78
C ILE A 19 2.09 -3.59 17.39
N ASP A 20 1.26 -4.62 17.45
CA ASP A 20 1.65 -5.99 17.09
C ASP A 20 1.57 -6.25 15.58
N LYS A 21 0.55 -5.70 14.90
CA LYS A 21 0.35 -5.83 13.45
C LYS A 21 0.24 -4.46 12.82
N PHE A 22 1.00 -4.25 11.75
CA PHE A 22 1.07 -2.98 11.05
C PHE A 22 0.73 -3.17 9.57
N TYR A 23 -0.36 -2.53 9.13
CA TYR A 23 -0.89 -2.62 7.77
C TYR A 23 -0.62 -1.31 7.04
N LEU A 24 0.01 -1.35 5.86
CA LEU A 24 0.26 -0.15 5.06
C LEU A 24 0.30 -0.44 3.54
N ALA A 25 0.06 0.58 2.72
CA ALA A 25 0.21 0.45 1.27
C ALA A 25 1.70 0.30 0.91
N SER A 26 2.03 -0.56 -0.04
CA SER A 26 3.39 -1.09 -0.22
C SER A 26 4.49 -0.15 -0.74
N LEU A 27 4.19 0.89 -1.53
CA LEU A 27 5.19 1.49 -2.42
C LEU A 27 5.73 2.85 -1.95
N ASP A 28 4.94 3.70 -1.31
CA ASP A 28 5.40 5.04 -0.90
C ASP A 28 4.72 5.58 0.37
N ASN A 29 5.07 5.00 1.52
CA ASN A 29 4.58 5.44 2.82
C ASN A 29 5.72 5.80 3.79
N PRO A 30 6.51 6.85 3.51
CA PRO A 30 7.72 7.17 4.27
C PRO A 30 7.46 7.44 5.75
N ILE A 31 6.29 7.99 6.11
CA ILE A 31 5.90 8.15 7.52
C ILE A 31 5.57 6.81 8.16
N ALA A 32 4.81 5.93 7.50
CA ALA A 32 4.49 4.62 8.03
C ALA A 32 5.77 3.81 8.25
N HIS A 33 6.70 3.85 7.29
CA HIS A 33 8.02 3.25 7.44
C HIS A 33 8.85 3.89 8.56
N SER A 34 8.61 5.17 8.89
CA SER A 34 9.27 5.83 10.01
C SER A 34 8.87 5.30 11.39
N ILE A 35 7.66 4.77 11.53
CA ILE A 35 7.17 4.21 12.79
C ILE A 35 7.33 2.69 12.86
N PHE A 36 7.52 2.04 11.71
CA PHE A 36 7.69 0.60 11.64
C PHE A 36 8.99 0.14 12.34
N ASN A 37 8.85 -0.84 13.24
CA ASN A 37 9.97 -1.50 13.89
C ASN A 37 9.86 -3.03 13.71
N PRO A 38 10.72 -3.64 12.87
CA PRO A 38 10.64 -5.08 12.58
C PRO A 38 10.99 -5.97 13.78
N SER A 39 11.58 -5.43 14.84
CA SER A 39 11.93 -6.22 16.04
C SER A 39 10.71 -6.64 16.86
N PHE A 40 9.58 -5.94 16.72
CA PHE A 40 8.36 -6.24 17.50
C PHE A 40 7.03 -6.00 16.76
N MET A 41 7.06 -5.39 15.58
CA MET A 41 5.88 -5.21 14.73
C MET A 41 5.90 -6.21 13.57
N ARG A 42 4.75 -6.82 13.28
CA ARG A 42 4.56 -7.67 12.08
C ARG A 42 3.98 -6.83 10.95
N LEU A 43 4.68 -6.80 9.83
CA LEU A 43 4.30 -6.02 8.66
C LEU A 43 3.35 -6.80 7.75
N PHE A 44 2.27 -6.14 7.35
CA PHE A 44 1.35 -6.57 6.30
C PHE A 44 1.20 -5.43 5.30
N THR A 45 1.20 -5.74 4.01
CA THR A 45 1.13 -4.72 2.96
C THR A 45 -0.13 -4.89 2.11
N PHE A 46 -0.55 -3.83 1.42
CA PHE A 46 -1.64 -3.90 0.44
C PHE A 46 -1.36 -3.00 -0.77
N ASP A 47 -2.12 -3.20 -1.85
CA ASP A 47 -2.00 -2.42 -3.09
C ASP A 47 -2.07 -0.90 -2.83
N ASP A 48 -1.10 -0.13 -3.33
CA ASP A 48 -1.21 1.33 -3.43
C ASP A 48 -2.18 1.75 -4.54
N GLY A 49 -2.41 0.87 -5.52
CA GLY A 49 -3.24 1.10 -6.69
C GLY A 49 -2.81 0.22 -7.86
N SER A 50 -3.14 0.64 -9.08
CA SER A 50 -2.81 -0.11 -10.31
C SER A 50 -1.32 -0.29 -10.56
N THR A 51 -0.47 0.47 -9.86
CA THR A 51 0.99 0.30 -9.84
C THR A 51 1.43 -1.13 -9.47
N SER A 52 0.60 -1.88 -8.72
CA SER A 52 0.83 -3.30 -8.41
C SER A 52 0.81 -4.21 -9.66
N ILE A 53 0.14 -3.81 -10.74
CA ILE A 53 -0.02 -4.62 -11.97
C ILE A 53 0.53 -3.97 -13.24
N ILE A 54 0.77 -2.66 -13.24
CA ILE A 54 1.28 -1.94 -14.42
C ILE A 54 2.80 -1.86 -14.31
N ALA A 55 3.54 -2.81 -14.88
CA ALA A 55 5.00 -2.76 -14.92
C ALA A 55 5.54 -2.67 -16.37
N PRO A 56 6.72 -2.06 -16.58
CA PRO A 56 7.55 -1.35 -15.60
C PRO A 56 7.04 0.08 -15.35
N ASN A 57 7.20 0.59 -14.12
CA ASN A 57 6.91 1.99 -13.78
C ASN A 57 7.94 2.56 -12.77
N MET A 58 7.87 3.86 -12.46
CA MET A 58 8.82 4.54 -11.56
C MET A 58 8.91 3.92 -10.16
N TYR A 59 7.84 3.28 -9.69
CA TYR A 59 7.74 2.64 -8.37
C TYR A 59 8.23 1.18 -8.38
N THR A 60 8.20 0.51 -9.53
CA THR A 60 8.47 -0.94 -9.65
C THR A 60 9.78 -1.27 -10.36
N ARG A 61 10.45 -0.26 -10.96
CA ARG A 61 11.68 -0.46 -11.75
C ARG A 61 12.93 -0.74 -10.92
N TYR A 62 12.97 -0.31 -9.65
CA TYR A 62 14.16 -0.40 -8.80
C TYR A 62 13.76 -0.86 -7.39
N THR A 63 13.98 -2.13 -7.07
CA THR A 63 13.63 -2.71 -5.76
C THR A 63 14.57 -2.25 -4.65
N ASP A 64 15.77 -1.80 -5.00
CA ASP A 64 16.76 -1.19 -4.10
C ASP A 64 16.44 0.27 -3.75
N ARG A 65 15.39 0.87 -4.35
CA ARG A 65 14.94 2.23 -4.04
C ARG A 65 14.59 2.39 -2.56
N VAL A 66 15.12 3.44 -1.94
CA VAL A 66 14.78 3.85 -0.57
C VAL A 66 13.36 4.44 -0.55
N VAL A 67 12.47 3.82 0.23
CA VAL A 67 11.05 4.21 0.36
C VAL A 67 10.71 4.81 1.74
N GLY A 68 11.69 4.88 2.63
CA GLY A 68 11.50 5.44 3.96
C GLY A 68 12.81 5.76 4.68
N PRO A 69 12.73 6.25 5.92
CA PRO A 69 13.90 6.58 6.73
C PRO A 69 14.68 5.33 7.11
N LYS A 70 15.93 5.54 7.57
CA LYS A 70 16.87 4.45 7.91
C LYS A 70 17.15 3.51 6.73
N GLU A 71 17.14 4.05 5.51
CA GLU A 71 17.50 3.33 4.28
C GLU A 71 16.63 2.08 4.04
N ILE A 72 15.38 2.09 4.48
CA ILE A 72 14.46 1.00 4.16
C ILE A 72 14.15 1.02 2.66
N THR A 73 14.51 -0.07 1.98
CA THR A 73 14.28 -0.25 0.55
C THR A 73 12.94 -0.93 0.29
N LEU A 74 12.44 -0.81 -0.94
CA LEU A 74 11.24 -1.55 -1.37
C LEU A 74 11.44 -3.07 -1.24
N GLU A 75 12.60 -3.58 -1.61
CA GLU A 75 12.99 -4.98 -1.40
C GLU A 75 12.86 -5.39 0.06
N ARG A 76 13.32 -4.54 0.98
CA ARG A 76 13.20 -4.81 2.41
C ARG A 76 11.75 -4.83 2.89
N VAL A 77 10.90 -3.95 2.36
CA VAL A 77 9.45 -3.96 2.62
C VAL A 77 8.83 -5.27 2.11
N ILE A 78 9.16 -5.69 0.88
CA ILE A 78 8.70 -6.94 0.30
C ILE A 78 9.11 -8.12 1.16
N ASN A 79 10.37 -8.18 1.59
CA ASN A 79 10.93 -9.26 2.38
C ASN A 79 10.33 -9.34 3.79
N LEU A 80 10.14 -8.20 4.46
CA LEU A 80 9.60 -8.15 5.83
C LEU A 80 8.09 -8.35 5.89
N SER A 81 7.37 -8.03 4.81
CA SER A 81 5.93 -8.23 4.75
C SER A 81 5.58 -9.71 4.87
N GLN A 82 4.68 -10.01 5.82
CA GLN A 82 4.18 -11.35 6.10
C GLN A 82 3.14 -11.79 5.07
N ALA A 83 2.36 -10.83 4.57
CA ALA A 83 1.42 -11.02 3.48
C ALA A 83 1.14 -9.70 2.77
N HIS A 84 0.89 -9.77 1.47
CA HIS A 84 0.49 -8.66 0.63
C HIS A 84 -0.94 -8.88 0.13
N TYR A 85 -1.85 -8.02 0.58
CA TYR A 85 -3.24 -8.06 0.19
C TYR A 85 -3.45 -7.35 -1.14
N THR A 86 -4.08 -8.04 -2.09
CA THR A 86 -4.33 -7.47 -3.41
C THR A 86 -5.78 -7.65 -3.86
N ILE A 87 -6.31 -6.63 -4.54
CA ILE A 87 -7.62 -6.71 -5.23
C ILE A 87 -7.46 -7.18 -6.67
N PHE A 88 -6.23 -7.25 -7.19
CA PHE A 88 -5.91 -7.68 -8.55
C PHE A 88 -5.66 -9.19 -8.61
N ASP A 89 -5.77 -9.77 -9.81
CA ASP A 89 -5.54 -11.21 -10.00
C ASP A 89 -4.05 -11.55 -10.11
N THR A 90 -3.24 -10.54 -10.44
CA THR A 90 -1.79 -10.64 -10.56
C THR A 90 -1.13 -9.53 -9.75
N ASN A 91 0.15 -9.70 -9.46
CA ASN A 91 0.97 -8.67 -8.84
C ASN A 91 2.39 -8.75 -9.43
N THR A 92 2.98 -7.60 -9.74
CA THR A 92 4.31 -7.49 -10.37
C THR A 92 5.41 -7.12 -9.38
N VAL A 93 5.05 -6.83 -8.12
CA VAL A 93 5.95 -6.31 -7.09
C VAL A 93 6.22 -7.37 -6.01
N PHE A 94 5.16 -8.02 -5.53
CA PHE A 94 5.23 -9.05 -4.50
C PHE A 94 5.19 -10.44 -5.12
N PRO A 95 5.95 -11.40 -4.58
CA PRO A 95 5.96 -12.75 -5.09
C PRO A 95 4.66 -13.47 -4.72
N THR A 96 4.26 -14.45 -5.54
CA THR A 96 2.92 -15.07 -5.50
C THR A 96 2.62 -15.69 -4.14
N GLU A 97 3.60 -16.30 -3.49
CA GLU A 97 3.48 -16.95 -2.17
C GLU A 97 3.13 -15.98 -1.03
N LYS A 98 3.34 -14.68 -1.22
CA LYS A 98 2.95 -13.64 -0.25
C LYS A 98 1.58 -13.05 -0.53
N LEU A 99 0.97 -13.33 -1.69
CA LEU A 99 -0.27 -12.68 -2.11
C LEU A 99 -1.49 -13.27 -1.40
N ILE A 100 -2.33 -12.39 -0.86
CA ILE A 100 -3.66 -12.71 -0.37
C ILE A 100 -4.67 -11.93 -1.19
N LYS A 101 -5.49 -12.65 -1.98
CA LYS A 101 -6.56 -12.06 -2.77
C LYS A 101 -7.67 -11.56 -1.84
N ILE A 102 -8.00 -10.27 -1.92
CA ILE A 102 -9.20 -9.69 -1.32
C ILE A 102 -10.32 -9.71 -2.37
N PRO A 103 -11.52 -10.25 -2.05
CA PRO A 103 -12.68 -10.10 -2.90
C PRO A 103 -13.05 -8.62 -3.05
N PHE A 104 -13.11 -8.13 -4.28
CA PHE A 104 -13.49 -6.76 -4.58
C PHE A 104 -14.53 -6.76 -5.69
N ASP A 105 -15.79 -6.50 -5.32
CA ASP A 105 -16.88 -6.39 -6.27
C ASP A 105 -17.02 -4.94 -6.73
N THR A 106 -16.73 -4.70 -8.00
CA THR A 106 -16.90 -3.39 -8.64
C THR A 106 -18.33 -3.15 -9.10
N LYS A 107 -19.20 -4.16 -9.02
CA LYS A 107 -20.61 -3.99 -9.34
C LYS A 107 -21.27 -3.16 -8.25
N PRO A 108 -22.01 -2.12 -8.63
CA PRO A 108 -22.69 -1.31 -7.64
C PRO A 108 -23.82 -2.12 -7.00
N LYS A 109 -23.92 -2.05 -5.68
CA LYS A 109 -25.06 -2.58 -4.93
C LYS A 109 -26.22 -1.60 -5.03
N ASP A 110 -27.42 -2.09 -5.31
CA ASP A 110 -28.66 -1.31 -5.35
C ASP A 110 -28.66 -0.14 -6.36
N PHE A 111 -27.95 -0.31 -7.49
CA PHE A 111 -27.90 0.70 -8.55
C PHE A 111 -28.90 0.42 -9.66
N ALA A 112 -29.88 1.32 -9.80
CA ALA A 112 -30.81 1.33 -10.91
C ALA A 112 -30.21 2.11 -12.08
N ARG A 113 -30.00 1.45 -13.22
CA ARG A 113 -29.65 2.15 -14.48
C ARG A 113 -30.85 2.97 -14.95
N ALA A 114 -30.59 4.19 -15.44
CA ALA A 114 -31.60 4.99 -16.12
C ALA A 114 -32.10 4.26 -17.38
N THR A 115 -33.42 4.18 -17.56
CA THR A 115 -34.08 3.51 -18.68
C THR A 115 -34.70 4.48 -19.69
N ASN A 116 -34.42 5.78 -19.56
CA ASN A 116 -35.05 6.85 -20.36
C ASN A 116 -34.45 7.03 -21.77
N GLY A 117 -33.65 6.06 -22.25
CA GLY A 117 -33.02 6.09 -23.57
C GLY A 117 -31.93 7.16 -23.76
N LYS A 118 -31.59 7.93 -22.72
CA LYS A 118 -30.54 8.97 -22.79
C LYS A 118 -29.18 8.37 -22.45
N THR A 119 -28.13 8.89 -23.09
CA THR A 119 -26.74 8.45 -22.89
C THR A 119 -25.91 9.55 -22.25
N VAL A 120 -25.13 9.18 -21.22
CA VAL A 120 -24.07 10.03 -20.66
C VAL A 120 -22.73 9.39 -21.02
N LYS A 121 -21.86 10.16 -21.68
CA LYS A 121 -20.48 9.76 -21.92
C LYS A 121 -19.61 10.41 -20.86
N VAL A 122 -18.99 9.61 -20.01
CA VAL A 122 -18.07 10.07 -18.98
C VAL A 122 -16.65 9.75 -19.43
N PHE A 123 -15.85 10.80 -19.58
CA PHE A 123 -14.40 10.64 -19.68
C PHE A 123 -13.85 10.58 -18.25
N LEU A 124 -13.15 9.49 -17.94
CA LEU A 124 -12.38 9.40 -16.70
C LEU A 124 -11.03 10.07 -16.98
N GLY A 125 -10.88 11.29 -16.47
CA GLY A 125 -9.66 12.09 -16.61
C GLY A 125 -8.58 11.75 -15.60
#